data_AF-H9WLG7-F1
#
_entry.id   AF-H9WLG7-F1
#
_cell.length_a   1.000
_cell.length_b   1.000
_cell.length_c   1.000
_cell.angle_alpha   90.00
_cell.angle_beta   90.00
_cell.angle_gamma   90.00
#
_symmetry.space_group_name_H-M   'P 1'
#
loop_
_entity.id
_entity.type
_entity.pdbx_description
1 polymer ?
#
loop_
_entity_poly.entity_id
_entity_poly.type
_entity_poly.pdbx_seq_one_letter_code
_entity_poly.pdbx_strand_id
1 'polypeptide(L)'
;PDRTTGSADSPSISKPSWKCFTYEEISKATNNFHPDNIVGRGGFAEVYRGELRDGKIIAVKRLAAGNTDEQREKEFLIELGIIGHVCHPNTASLIGCCIENGLHLIF
;
A
#
# COMPACT_ATOMS: atom_id res chain seq x y z
N PRO A 1 50.26 19.84 -2.95
CA PRO A 1 49.19 20.74 -2.43
C PRO A 1 47.85 20.16 -2.86
N ASP A 2 47.21 19.49 -1.91
CA ASP A 2 45.93 18.82 -2.00
C ASP A 2 44.76 19.81 -2.10
N ARG A 3 43.78 19.51 -2.97
CA ARG A 3 42.36 19.89 -2.77
C ARG A 3 41.43 19.08 -3.67
N THR A 4 41.10 17.91 -3.18
CA THR A 4 39.75 17.33 -3.01
C THR A 4 38.62 17.74 -3.98
N THR A 5 38.11 16.69 -4.62
CA THR A 5 36.79 16.41 -5.19
C THR A 5 35.57 17.05 -4.51
N GLY A 6 34.54 17.36 -5.30
CA GLY A 6 33.20 17.67 -4.81
C GLY A 6 32.15 17.60 -5.93
N SER A 7 31.92 16.41 -6.49
CA SER A 7 30.71 16.14 -7.27
C SER A 7 29.52 16.17 -6.31
N ALA A 8 28.61 17.11 -6.51
CA ALA A 8 27.36 17.14 -5.77
C ALA A 8 26.51 15.92 -6.16
N ASP A 9 26.60 14.86 -5.36
CA ASP A 9 25.63 13.77 -5.37
C ASP A 9 24.27 14.38 -5.01
N SER A 10 23.50 14.70 -6.05
CA SER A 10 22.08 15.03 -5.89
C SER A 10 21.41 13.74 -5.41
N PRO A 11 20.70 13.72 -4.27
CA PRO A 11 19.99 12.53 -3.86
C PRO A 11 18.94 12.24 -4.92
N SER A 12 19.14 11.19 -5.70
CA SER A 12 18.14 10.68 -6.62
C SER A 12 16.97 10.18 -5.78
N ILE A 13 15.97 11.03 -5.57
CA ILE A 13 14.68 10.61 -5.04
C ILE A 13 14.10 9.69 -6.11
N SER A 14 14.34 8.39 -5.98
CA SER A 14 13.72 7.38 -6.82
C SER A 14 12.21 7.54 -6.65
N LYS A 15 11.52 7.97 -7.72
CA LYS A 15 10.05 8.02 -7.72
C LYS A 15 9.51 6.69 -7.17
N PRO A 16 8.60 6.70 -6.18
CA PRO A 16 8.00 5.46 -5.73
C PRO A 16 7.26 4.83 -6.91
N SER A 17 7.75 3.69 -7.38
CA SER A 17 7.05 2.89 -8.38
C SER A 17 6.00 2.07 -7.66
N TRP A 18 4.74 2.53 -7.66
CA TRP A 18 3.66 1.70 -7.13
C TRP A 18 3.42 0.50 -8.03
N LYS A 19 3.11 -0.62 -7.39
CA LYS A 19 2.78 -1.87 -8.08
C LYS A 19 1.27 -2.07 -8.12
N CYS A 20 0.76 -2.53 -9.27
CA CYS A 20 -0.56 -3.16 -9.34
C CYS A 20 -0.39 -4.63 -8.98
N PHE A 21 -0.96 -5.05 -7.85
CA PHE A 21 -0.93 -6.45 -7.41
C PHE A 21 -2.15 -7.20 -7.94
N THR A 22 -1.97 -8.48 -8.28
CA THR A 22 -3.09 -9.36 -8.64
C THR A 22 -3.77 -9.91 -7.39
N TYR A 23 -5.07 -10.17 -7.42
CA TYR A 23 -5.80 -10.73 -6.28
C TYR A 23 -5.13 -11.99 -5.73
N GLU A 24 -4.57 -12.82 -6.60
CA GLU A 24 -3.84 -14.03 -6.18
C GLU A 24 -2.63 -13.71 -5.31
N GLU A 25 -1.87 -12.65 -5.61
CA GLU A 25 -0.72 -12.23 -4.81
C GLU A 25 -1.13 -11.82 -3.40
N ILE A 26 -2.13 -10.96 -3.26
CA ILE A 26 -2.60 -10.50 -1.94
C ILE A 26 -3.39 -11.57 -1.18
N SER A 27 -4.17 -12.41 -1.87
CA SER A 27 -4.84 -13.54 -1.24
C SER A 27 -3.82 -14.51 -0.67
N LYS A 28 -2.77 -14.88 -1.43
CA LYS A 28 -1.70 -15.74 -0.90
C LYS A 28 -0.96 -15.08 0.26
N ALA A 29 -0.62 -13.80 0.13
CA ALA A 29 0.11 -13.07 1.16
C ALA A 29 -0.64 -13.00 2.50
N THR A 30 -1.97 -12.93 2.45
CA THR A 30 -2.84 -12.80 3.65
C THR A 30 -3.42 -14.13 4.12
N ASN A 31 -2.98 -15.27 3.57
CA ASN A 31 -3.57 -16.59 3.79
C ASN A 31 -5.10 -16.59 3.52
N ASN A 32 -5.49 -16.07 2.37
CA ASN A 32 -6.88 -15.86 1.94
C ASN A 32 -7.67 -14.97 2.92
N PHE A 33 -7.07 -13.84 3.32
CA PHE A 33 -7.66 -12.90 4.27
C PHE A 33 -8.08 -13.58 5.59
N HIS A 34 -7.24 -14.47 6.11
CA HIS A 34 -7.52 -15.23 7.32
C HIS A 34 -7.78 -14.28 8.51
N PRO A 35 -8.77 -14.53 9.37
CA PRO A 35 -9.08 -13.68 10.51
C PRO A 35 -7.88 -13.46 11.46
N ASP A 36 -7.01 -14.46 11.63
CA ASP A 36 -5.81 -14.35 12.46
C ASP A 36 -4.79 -13.32 11.94
N ASN A 37 -4.89 -12.94 10.66
CA ASN A 37 -4.05 -11.92 10.07
C ASN A 37 -4.64 -10.51 10.21
N ILE A 38 -5.83 -10.34 10.81
CA ILE A 38 -6.41 -9.01 11.01
C ILE A 38 -5.58 -8.24 12.04
N VAL A 39 -5.09 -7.08 11.62
CA VAL A 39 -4.35 -6.15 12.49
C VAL A 39 -5.16 -4.92 12.86
N GLY A 40 -6.26 -4.66 12.15
CA GLY A 40 -7.17 -3.57 12.46
C GLY A 40 -8.52 -3.73 11.77
N ARG A 41 -9.58 -3.32 12.47
CA ARG A 41 -10.93 -3.19 11.93
C ARG A 41 -11.49 -1.83 12.30
N GLY A 42 -12.04 -1.14 11.31
CA GLY A 42 -12.76 0.11 11.49
C GLY A 42 -14.03 0.11 10.65
N GLY A 43 -14.86 1.15 10.82
CA GLY A 43 -16.15 1.26 10.11
C GLY A 43 -16.04 1.22 8.58
N PHE A 44 -14.87 1.49 8.01
CA PHE A 44 -14.67 1.63 6.56
C PHE A 44 -13.75 0.57 5.94
N ALA A 45 -13.01 -0.18 6.75
CA ALA A 45 -11.99 -1.09 6.23
C ALA A 45 -11.59 -2.18 7.23
N GLU A 46 -11.09 -3.28 6.67
CA GLU A 46 -10.35 -4.31 7.38
C GLU A 46 -8.88 -4.23 6.93
N VAL A 47 -7.96 -4.30 7.88
CA VAL A 47 -6.52 -4.31 7.59
C VAL A 47 -5.95 -5.66 7.99
N TYR A 48 -5.32 -6.32 7.02
CA TYR A 48 -4.67 -7.62 7.19
C TYR A 48 -3.16 -7.47 7.12
N ARG A 49 -2.43 -8.16 8.00
CA ARG A 49 -1.02 -8.46 7.81
C ARG A 49 -0.89 -9.45 6.66
N GLY A 50 0.05 -9.20 5.76
CA GLY A 50 0.44 -10.16 4.73
C GLY A 50 1.96 -10.30 4.63
N GLU A 51 2.39 -11.36 3.96
CA GLU A 51 3.79 -11.60 3.62
C GLU A 51 3.88 -11.96 2.14
N LEU A 52 4.56 -11.12 1.36
CA LEU A 52 4.79 -11.35 -0.06
C LEU A 52 5.78 -12.51 -0.28
N ARG A 53 5.85 -13.03 -1.51
CA ARG A 53 6.72 -14.17 -1.87
C ARG A 53 8.20 -13.90 -1.62
N ASP A 54 8.61 -12.64 -1.64
CA ASP A 54 9.98 -12.19 -1.35
C ASP A 54 10.25 -12.01 0.16
N GLY A 55 9.29 -12.36 1.02
CA GLY A 55 9.37 -12.21 2.47
C GLY A 55 9.02 -10.80 2.97
N LYS A 56 8.65 -9.87 2.08
CA LYS A 56 8.27 -8.52 2.49
C LYS A 56 6.93 -8.54 3.24
N ILE A 57 6.94 -8.06 4.48
CA ILE A 57 5.72 -7.86 5.27
C ILE A 57 4.97 -6.64 4.75
N ILE A 58 3.65 -6.80 4.59
CA ILE A 58 2.75 -5.77 4.06
C ILE A 58 1.52 -5.63 4.94
N ALA A 59 0.87 -4.48 4.86
CA ALA A 59 -0.50 -4.30 5.33
C ALA A 59 -1.45 -4.17 4.13
N VAL A 60 -2.44 -5.06 4.06
CA VAL A 60 -3.49 -5.05 3.04
C VAL A 60 -4.74 -4.43 3.65
N LYS A 61 -5.00 -3.17 3.30
CA LYS A 61 -6.23 -2.48 3.68
C LYS A 61 -7.31 -2.78 2.63
N ARG A 62 -8.29 -3.59 3.02
CA ARG A 62 -9.46 -3.94 2.22
C ARG A 62 -10.58 -2.95 2.52
N LEU A 63 -11.01 -2.20 1.50
CA LEU A 63 -12.13 -1.28 1.64
C LEU A 63 -13.45 -2.05 1.59
N ALA A 64 -14.12 -2.09 2.74
CA ALA A 64 -15.27 -2.95 2.97
C ALA A 64 -16.59 -2.17 3.07
N ALA A 65 -16.56 -0.85 3.27
CA ALA A 65 -17.77 -0.08 3.55
C ALA A 65 -18.16 0.89 2.43
N GLY A 66 -19.47 0.98 2.22
CA GLY A 66 -20.16 1.84 1.29
C GLY A 66 -21.48 1.18 0.92
N ASN A 67 -22.58 1.93 0.95
CA ASN A 67 -23.91 1.39 0.59
C ASN A 67 -24.02 1.11 -0.92
N THR A 68 -23.13 1.69 -1.72
CA THR A 68 -23.07 1.58 -3.18
C THR A 68 -21.62 1.46 -3.65
N ASP A 69 -21.40 0.87 -4.83
CA ASP A 69 -20.07 0.74 -5.42
C ASP A 69 -19.42 2.10 -5.72
N GLU A 70 -20.20 3.09 -6.18
CA GLU A 70 -19.72 4.46 -6.43
C GLU A 70 -19.10 5.11 -5.18
N GLN A 71 -19.69 4.89 -4.00
CA GLN A 71 -19.16 5.44 -2.76
C GLN A 71 -17.83 4.79 -2.37
N ARG A 72 -17.71 3.47 -2.59
CA ARG A 72 -16.49 2.70 -2.32
C ARG A 72 -15.35 3.12 -3.26
N GLU A 73 -15.66 3.27 -4.54
CA GLU A 73 -14.70 3.74 -5.54
C GLU A 73 -14.23 5.16 -5.24
N LYS A 74 -15.15 6.05 -4.88
CA LYS A 74 -14.82 7.42 -4.47
C LYS A 74 -13.89 7.43 -3.27
N GLU A 75 -14.18 6.66 -2.22
CA GLU A 75 -13.32 6.55 -1.04
C GLU A 75 -11.93 6.00 -1.39
N PHE A 76 -11.88 4.97 -2.24
CA PHE A 76 -10.63 4.42 -2.73
C PHE A 76 -9.78 5.45 -3.49
N LEU A 77 -10.38 6.18 -4.43
CA LEU A 77 -9.68 7.19 -5.24
C LEU A 77 -9.23 8.37 -4.38
N ILE A 78 -10.01 8.78 -3.38
CA ILE A 78 -9.63 9.80 -2.41
C ILE A 78 -8.41 9.33 -1.61
N GLU A 79 -8.46 8.13 -1.03
CA GLU A 79 -7.34 7.61 -0.26
C GLU A 79 -6.09 7.46 -1.13
N LEU A 80 -6.21 6.88 -2.32
CA LEU A 80 -5.12 6.71 -3.28
C LEU A 80 -4.49 8.05 -3.66
N GLY A 81 -5.32 9.06 -3.96
CA GLY A 81 -4.87 10.41 -4.32
C GLY A 81 -4.13 11.12 -3.19
N ILE A 82 -4.57 10.93 -1.93
CA ILE A 82 -3.92 11.51 -0.76
C ILE A 82 -2.63 10.76 -0.44
N ILE A 83 -2.75 9.46 -0.13
CA ILE A 83 -1.65 8.66 0.42
C ILE A 83 -0.52 8.45 -0.58
N GLY A 84 -0.86 8.47 -1.87
CA GLY A 84 0.12 8.40 -2.92
C GLY A 84 1.16 9.53 -2.87
N HIS A 85 0.77 10.71 -2.39
CA HIS A 85 1.67 11.85 -2.30
C HIS A 85 2.34 11.97 -0.93
N VAL A 86 2.10 11.02 -0.02
CA VAL A 86 2.66 11.03 1.34
C VAL A 86 3.88 10.11 1.41
N CYS A 87 5.07 10.71 1.52
CA CYS A 87 6.32 10.00 1.78
C CYS A 87 7.02 10.67 2.97
N HIS A 88 6.92 10.05 4.15
CA HIS A 88 7.51 10.56 5.38
C HIS A 88 7.93 9.40 6.29
N PRO A 89 9.06 9.49 7.04
CA PRO A 89 9.56 8.40 7.88
C PRO A 89 8.57 7.88 8.93
N ASN A 90 7.64 8.73 9.38
CA ASN A 90 6.65 8.39 10.41
C ASN A 90 5.27 8.00 9.83
N THR A 91 5.16 7.79 8.53
CA THR A 91 3.91 7.43 7.86
C THR A 91 4.07 6.17 7.04
N ALA A 92 3.07 5.28 7.07
CA ALA A 92 3.03 4.13 6.17
C ALA A 92 3.00 4.60 4.72
N SER A 93 3.99 4.21 3.94
CA SER A 93 4.06 4.54 2.52
C SER A 93 3.25 3.54 1.71
N LEU A 94 2.45 4.03 0.76
CA LEU A 94 1.75 3.17 -0.18
C LEU A 94 2.76 2.50 -1.12
N ILE A 95 2.70 1.17 -1.21
CA ILE A 95 3.53 0.38 -2.13
C ILE A 95 2.77 0.00 -3.40
N GLY A 96 1.43 -0.01 -3.35
CA GLY A 96 0.60 -0.38 -4.48
C GLY A 96 -0.87 -0.55 -4.15
N CYS A 97 -1.63 -1.02 -5.14
CA CYS A 97 -3.04 -1.32 -5.00
C CYS A 97 -3.43 -2.60 -5.74
N CYS A 98 -4.60 -3.13 -5.42
CA CYS A 98 -5.26 -4.18 -6.18
C CYS A 98 -6.75 -3.84 -6.32
N ILE A 99 -7.25 -3.93 -7.54
CA ILE A 99 -8.65 -3.63 -7.90
C ILE A 99 -9.42 -4.90 -8.33
N GLU A 100 -8.77 -6.07 -8.24
CA GLU A 100 -9.37 -7.36 -8.55
C GLU A 100 -10.13 -7.90 -7.33
N ASN A 101 -11.37 -8.33 -7.53
CA ASN A 101 -12.24 -8.89 -6.48
C ASN A 101 -12.41 -7.99 -5.24
N GLY A 102 -12.28 -6.67 -5.43
CA GLY A 102 -12.39 -5.66 -4.38
C GLY A 102 -11.34 -4.57 -4.54
N LEU A 103 -11.41 -3.57 -3.66
CA LEU A 103 -10.50 -2.44 -3.63
C LEU A 103 -9.55 -2.58 -2.44
N HIS A 104 -8.26 -2.71 -2.74
CA HIS A 104 -7.22 -2.96 -1.76
C HIS A 104 -6.09 -1.95 -1.91
N LEU A 105 -5.68 -1.35 -0.80
CA LEU A 105 -4.45 -0.56 -0.70
C LEU A 105 -3.40 -1.38 0.04
N ILE A 106 -2.18 -1.39 -0.49
CA ILE A 106 -1.07 -2.13 0.07
C ILE A 106 -0.01 -1.15 0.55
N PHE A 107 0.39 -1.32 1.80
CA PHE A 107 1.43 -0.54 2.49
C PHE A 107 2.59 -1.45 2.87
#